data_AF-A0A497G8W8-F1
#
_entry.id   AF-A0A497G8W8-F1
#
_cell.length_a   1.000
_cell.length_b   1.000
_cell.length_c   1.000
_cell.angle_alpha   90.00
_cell.angle_beta   90.00
_cell.angle_gamma   90.00
#
_symmetry.space_group_name_H-M   'P 1'
#
loop_
_entity.id
_entity.type
_entity.pdbx_description
1 polymer ?
#
loop_
_entity_poly.entity_id
_entity_poly.type
_entity_poly.pdbx_seq_one_letter_code
_entity_poly.pdbx_strand_id
1 'polypeptide(L)'
;MINLTLVVGLPRYARLLRKVASALGVYKLYEKVLEAEVRGSRIPSHVAVILDGNRRWAREAGLPPELGYEEGARRVEEMLRWCYDIGIRTVTLYVLSTENLRRRRPEEVRAVLNILRKYLRRELEEGELVRRRVRVKTLGILHLLPPDVASALRELEERTKGFSERYLNIAVAYGGRAEIVEA
;
A
#
# COMPACT_ATOMS: atom_id res chain seq x y z
N MET A 1 2.04 -15.39 2.13
CA MET A 1 0.94 -16.29 2.57
C MET A 1 -0.31 -15.46 2.76
N ILE A 2 -1.12 -15.37 1.72
CA ILE A 2 -2.34 -14.56 1.68
C ILE A 2 -3.46 -15.38 2.34
N ASN A 3 -3.79 -15.06 3.60
CA ASN A 3 -4.89 -15.73 4.29
C ASN A 3 -6.22 -15.10 3.84
N LEU A 4 -6.74 -15.56 2.70
CA LEU A 4 -7.96 -15.04 2.06
C LEU A 4 -9.21 -15.77 2.58
N THR A 5 -9.45 -15.73 3.89
CA THR A 5 -10.51 -16.56 4.53
C THR A 5 -11.93 -16.03 4.33
N LEU A 6 -12.15 -14.83 3.80
CA LEU A 6 -13.49 -14.22 3.79
C LEU A 6 -13.92 -13.81 2.39
N VAL A 7 -14.28 -14.81 1.58
CA VAL A 7 -15.28 -14.64 0.51
C VAL A 7 -16.52 -15.38 0.98
N VAL A 8 -17.44 -14.63 1.61
CA VAL A 8 -18.73 -15.13 2.08
C VAL A 8 -19.57 -15.49 0.84
N GLY A 9 -19.98 -16.76 0.72
CA GLY A 9 -20.90 -17.21 -0.34
C GLY A 9 -20.46 -18.41 -1.19
N LEU A 10 -19.25 -18.94 -1.03
CA LEU A 10 -18.85 -20.14 -1.77
C LEU A 10 -19.32 -21.45 -1.12
N PRO A 11 -19.84 -22.41 -1.90
CA PRO A 11 -20.22 -23.74 -1.41
C PRO A 11 -19.09 -24.42 -0.62
N ARG A 12 -19.42 -25.20 0.41
CA ARG A 12 -18.43 -25.88 1.28
C ARG A 12 -17.41 -26.71 0.47
N TYR A 13 -17.82 -27.30 -0.66
CA TYR A 13 -16.93 -28.04 -1.56
C TYR A 13 -15.87 -27.16 -2.22
N ALA A 14 -16.18 -25.90 -2.55
CA ALA A 14 -15.25 -24.99 -3.21
C ALA A 14 -14.11 -24.56 -2.28
N ARG A 15 -14.35 -24.49 -0.97
CA ARG A 15 -13.31 -24.28 0.06
C ARG A 15 -12.40 -25.49 0.20
N LEU A 16 -12.95 -26.70 0.15
CA LEU A 16 -12.18 -27.94 0.19
C LEU A 16 -11.33 -28.09 -1.07
N LEU A 17 -11.91 -27.89 -2.25
CA LEU A 17 -11.20 -27.91 -3.53
C LEU A 17 -10.09 -26.86 -3.57
N ARG A 18 -10.29 -25.66 -3.01
CA ARG A 18 -9.23 -24.65 -2.90
C ARG A 18 -8.08 -25.09 -2.00
N LYS A 19 -8.38 -25.69 -0.84
CA LYS A 19 -7.35 -26.24 0.05
C LYS A 19 -6.57 -27.36 -0.62
N VAL A 20 -7.27 -28.26 -1.32
CA VAL A 20 -6.66 -29.34 -2.09
C VAL A 20 -5.81 -28.78 -3.24
N ALA A 21 -6.32 -27.85 -4.04
CA ALA A 21 -5.57 -27.20 -5.12
C ALA A 21 -4.34 -26.45 -4.59
N SER A 22 -4.45 -25.78 -3.43
CA SER A 22 -3.31 -25.14 -2.76
C SER A 22 -2.29 -26.15 -2.25
N ALA A 23 -2.74 -27.27 -1.67
CA ALA A 23 -1.86 -28.34 -1.18
C ALA A 23 -1.16 -29.07 -2.33
N LEU A 24 -1.84 -29.23 -3.47
CA LEU A 24 -1.31 -29.79 -4.71
C LEU A 24 -0.43 -28.81 -5.50
N GLY A 25 -0.22 -27.59 -4.98
CA GLY A 25 0.69 -26.62 -5.60
C GLY A 25 0.16 -25.93 -6.86
N VAL A 26 -1.12 -26.12 -7.21
CA VAL A 26 -1.74 -25.52 -8.41
C VAL A 26 -1.60 -23.99 -8.39
N TYR A 27 -1.84 -23.36 -7.25
CA TYR A 27 -1.67 -21.91 -7.10
C TYR A 27 -0.21 -21.47 -7.26
N LYS A 28 0.76 -22.25 -6.75
CA LYS A 28 2.19 -21.95 -6.95
C LYS A 28 2.59 -22.07 -8.42
N LEU A 29 2.06 -23.07 -9.12
CA LEU A 29 2.29 -23.23 -10.55
C LEU A 29 1.67 -22.07 -11.33
N TYR A 30 0.43 -21.70 -10.99
CA TYR A 30 -0.27 -20.57 -11.60
C TYR A 30 0.46 -19.25 -11.38
N GLU A 31 0.94 -18.98 -10.16
CA GLU A 31 1.78 -17.81 -9.84
C GLU A 31 3.06 -17.79 -10.68
N LYS A 32 3.75 -18.93 -10.85
CA LYS A 32 4.94 -19.01 -11.72
C LYS A 32 4.64 -18.73 -13.18
N VAL A 33 3.51 -19.22 -13.70
CA VAL A 33 3.09 -18.95 -15.08
C VAL A 33 2.81 -17.46 -15.27
N LEU A 34 2.06 -16.85 -14.35
CA LEU A 34 1.77 -15.41 -14.39
C LEU A 34 3.05 -14.58 -14.26
N GLU A 35 3.98 -14.96 -13.38
CA GLU A 35 5.25 -14.26 -13.23
C GLU A 35 6.08 -14.32 -14.51
N ALA A 36 6.14 -15.49 -15.17
CA ALA A 36 6.83 -15.66 -16.44
C ALA A 36 6.19 -14.80 -17.55
N GLU A 37 4.86 -14.74 -17.61
CA GLU A 37 4.13 -13.91 -18.57
C GLU A 37 4.40 -12.42 -18.35
N VAL A 38 4.32 -11.95 -17.10
CA VAL A 38 4.62 -10.56 -16.74
C VAL A 38 6.07 -10.22 -17.09
N ARG A 39 7.04 -11.07 -16.74
CA ARG A 39 8.46 -10.86 -17.05
C ARG A 39 8.77 -10.93 -18.56
N GLY A 40 8.00 -11.71 -19.31
CA GLY A 40 8.09 -11.78 -20.78
C GLY A 40 7.48 -10.57 -21.49
N SER A 41 6.76 -9.72 -20.77
CA SER A 41 6.13 -8.51 -21.27
C SER A 41 6.92 -7.24 -20.93
N ARG A 42 6.50 -6.10 -21.48
CA ARG A 42 7.08 -4.79 -21.14
C ARG A 42 6.64 -4.37 -19.74
N ILE A 43 7.55 -4.41 -18.78
CA ILE A 43 7.31 -3.96 -17.41
C ILE A 43 7.04 -2.44 -17.39
N PRO A 44 5.94 -1.98 -16.75
CA PRO A 44 5.69 -0.55 -16.58
C PRO A 44 6.76 0.09 -15.70
N SER A 45 7.20 1.30 -16.07
CA SER A 45 8.14 2.06 -15.25
C SER A 45 7.50 2.63 -14.00
N HIS A 46 6.18 2.90 -14.03
CA HIS A 46 5.45 3.57 -12.96
C HIS A 46 4.04 2.96 -12.78
N VAL A 47 3.69 2.62 -11.54
CA VAL A 47 2.34 2.23 -11.14
C VAL A 47 1.82 3.17 -10.05
N ALA A 48 0.58 3.64 -10.19
CA ALA A 48 -0.13 4.40 -9.16
C ALA A 48 -1.29 3.56 -8.59
N VAL A 49 -1.45 3.58 -7.28
CA VAL A 49 -2.39 2.71 -6.55
C VAL A 49 -3.28 3.53 -5.63
N ILE A 50 -4.58 3.36 -5.78
CA ILE A 50 -5.59 3.92 -4.89
C ILE A 50 -5.95 2.87 -3.84
N LEU A 51 -5.74 3.21 -2.56
CA LEU A 51 -5.93 2.29 -1.43
C LEU A 51 -7.41 2.28 -0.98
N ASP A 52 -8.28 1.74 -1.83
CA ASP A 52 -9.72 1.62 -1.54
C ASP A 52 -10.12 0.20 -1.12
N GLY A 53 -11.30 0.05 -0.53
CA GLY A 53 -11.92 -1.23 -0.22
C GLY A 53 -11.72 -1.70 1.22
N ASN A 54 -10.81 -1.09 1.98
CA ASN A 54 -10.49 -1.50 3.37
C ASN A 54 -11.72 -1.62 4.29
N ARG A 55 -12.62 -0.62 4.24
CA ARG A 55 -13.87 -0.63 5.03
C ARG A 55 -14.86 -1.70 4.55
N ARG A 56 -14.96 -1.90 3.23
CA ARG A 56 -15.84 -2.90 2.63
C ARG A 56 -15.37 -4.30 3.02
N TRP A 57 -14.07 -4.54 2.90
CA TRP A 57 -13.42 -5.79 3.32
C TRP A 57 -13.64 -6.08 4.80
N ALA A 58 -13.42 -5.09 5.69
CA ALA A 58 -13.67 -5.27 7.13
C ALA A 58 -15.14 -5.61 7.41
N ARG A 59 -16.09 -4.92 6.76
CA ARG A 59 -17.53 -5.18 6.90
C ARG A 59 -17.91 -6.59 6.43
N GLU A 60 -17.42 -7.03 5.28
CA GLU A 60 -17.65 -8.38 4.74
C GLU A 60 -17.04 -9.46 5.64
N ALA A 61 -15.95 -9.12 6.33
CA ALA A 61 -15.30 -9.98 7.31
C ALA A 61 -15.96 -9.97 8.70
N GLY A 62 -16.94 -9.10 8.96
CA GLY A 62 -17.52 -8.90 10.29
C GLY A 62 -16.55 -8.27 11.30
N LEU A 63 -15.56 -7.52 10.81
CA LEU A 63 -14.48 -6.92 11.58
C LEU A 63 -14.65 -5.39 11.71
N PRO A 64 -14.06 -4.77 12.76
CA PRO A 64 -13.94 -3.32 12.85
C PRO A 64 -13.17 -2.72 11.65
N PRO A 65 -13.54 -1.51 11.17
CA PRO A 65 -12.87 -0.84 10.05
C PRO A 65 -11.35 -0.69 10.21
N GLU A 66 -10.87 -0.52 11.43
CA GLU A 66 -9.46 -0.39 11.80
C GLU A 66 -8.64 -1.58 11.31
N LEU A 67 -9.17 -2.80 11.48
CA LEU A 67 -8.52 -4.02 11.01
C LEU A 67 -8.46 -4.10 9.49
N GLY A 68 -9.44 -3.53 8.79
CA GLY A 68 -9.41 -3.40 7.34
C GLY A 68 -8.29 -2.49 6.86
N TYR A 69 -8.04 -1.39 7.57
CA TYR A 69 -6.92 -0.50 7.25
C TYR A 69 -5.56 -1.16 7.55
N GLU A 70 -5.44 -1.90 8.66
CA GLU A 70 -4.21 -2.62 9.02
C GLU A 70 -3.89 -3.73 7.99
N GLU A 71 -4.89 -4.52 7.59
CA GLU A 71 -4.71 -5.52 6.54
C GLU A 71 -4.36 -4.85 5.20
N GLY A 72 -5.04 -3.75 4.85
CA GLY A 72 -4.72 -2.95 3.66
C GLY A 72 -3.25 -2.50 3.62
N ALA A 73 -2.72 -2.02 4.75
CA ALA A 73 -1.31 -1.62 4.85
C ALA A 73 -0.36 -2.79 4.65
N ARG A 74 -0.65 -3.95 5.25
CA ARG A 74 0.13 -5.18 5.03
C ARG A 74 0.14 -5.59 3.55
N ARG A 75 -0.99 -5.44 2.85
CA ARG A 75 -1.09 -5.74 1.41
C ARG A 75 -0.29 -4.78 0.55
N VAL A 76 -0.28 -3.51 0.91
CA VAL A 76 0.55 -2.50 0.24
C VAL A 76 2.03 -2.85 0.39
N GLU A 77 2.49 -3.26 1.56
CA GLU A 77 3.89 -3.66 1.75
C GLU A 77 4.26 -4.90 0.92
N GLU A 78 3.38 -5.90 0.86
CA GLU A 78 3.56 -7.09 0.01
C GLU A 78 3.62 -6.70 -1.48
N MET A 79 2.70 -5.86 -1.92
CA MET A 79 2.66 -5.33 -3.30
C MET A 79 3.91 -4.52 -3.65
N LEU A 80 4.38 -3.64 -2.76
CA LEU A 80 5.60 -2.86 -2.99
C LEU A 80 6.80 -3.78 -3.22
N ARG A 81 6.94 -4.86 -2.44
CA ARG A 81 8.01 -5.85 -2.65
C ARG A 81 7.92 -6.47 -4.05
N TRP A 82 6.73 -6.92 -4.46
CA TRP A 82 6.53 -7.46 -5.79
C TRP A 82 6.89 -6.46 -6.89
N CYS A 83 6.47 -5.19 -6.76
CA CYS A 83 6.82 -4.14 -7.71
C CYS A 83 8.35 -4.01 -7.86
N TYR A 84 9.09 -3.99 -6.74
CA TYR A 84 10.54 -3.91 -6.77
C TYR A 84 11.22 -5.14 -7.36
N ASP A 85 10.66 -6.34 -7.09
CA ASP A 85 11.23 -7.62 -7.51
C ASP A 85 11.02 -7.89 -9.02
N ILE A 86 9.95 -7.34 -9.62
CA ILE A 86 9.71 -7.42 -11.07
C ILE A 86 10.29 -6.23 -11.86
N GLY A 87 10.90 -5.26 -11.17
CA GLY A 87 11.61 -4.14 -11.81
C GLY A 87 10.78 -2.89 -12.08
N ILE A 88 9.62 -2.72 -11.46
CA ILE A 88 8.89 -1.44 -11.46
C ILE A 88 9.73 -0.42 -10.71
N ARG A 89 10.05 0.70 -11.37
CA ARG A 89 10.93 1.73 -10.82
C ARG A 89 10.20 2.70 -9.90
N THR A 90 8.95 3.05 -10.22
CA THR A 90 8.19 4.06 -9.48
C THR A 90 6.86 3.50 -9.02
N VAL A 91 6.55 3.66 -7.74
CA VAL A 91 5.23 3.38 -7.19
C VAL A 91 4.68 4.66 -6.57
N THR A 92 3.40 4.95 -6.81
CA THR A 92 2.69 6.06 -6.14
C THR A 92 1.51 5.52 -5.37
N LEU A 93 1.49 5.80 -4.07
CA LEU A 93 0.42 5.37 -3.18
C LEU A 93 -0.47 6.57 -2.84
N TYR A 94 -1.76 6.43 -3.14
CA TYR A 94 -2.77 7.39 -2.71
C TYR A 94 -3.27 6.99 -1.32
N VAL A 95 -2.67 7.58 -0.29
CA VAL A 95 -2.93 7.22 1.11
C VAL A 95 -4.14 7.97 1.66
N LEU A 96 -4.19 9.29 1.48
CA LEU A 96 -5.24 10.11 2.08
C LEU A 96 -5.45 11.42 1.31
N SER A 97 -6.69 11.72 0.92
CA SER A 97 -7.01 12.99 0.24
C SER A 97 -7.35 14.12 1.21
N THR A 98 -7.23 15.37 0.77
CA THR A 98 -7.78 16.53 1.48
C THR A 98 -9.29 16.43 1.70
N GLU A 99 -10.02 15.86 0.74
CA GLU A 99 -11.47 15.62 0.88
C GLU A 99 -11.76 14.57 1.96
N ASN A 100 -10.91 13.55 2.10
CA ASN A 100 -11.07 12.54 3.13
C ASN A 100 -10.80 13.11 4.52
N LEU A 101 -9.87 14.05 4.67
CA LEU A 101 -9.68 14.78 5.92
C LEU A 101 -10.95 15.56 6.35
N ARG A 102 -11.73 16.05 5.38
CA ARG A 102 -12.94 16.85 5.64
C ARG A 102 -14.22 16.02 5.80
N ARG A 103 -14.39 14.96 5.00
CA ARG A 103 -15.63 14.18 4.93
C ARG A 103 -15.66 12.93 5.80
N ARG A 104 -14.52 12.32 6.10
CA ARG A 104 -14.50 11.08 6.89
C ARG A 104 -14.64 11.40 8.38
N ARG A 105 -15.11 10.42 9.14
CA ARG A 105 -15.18 10.54 10.60
C ARG A 105 -13.78 10.73 11.19
N PRO A 106 -13.61 11.58 12.23
CA PRO A 106 -12.30 11.83 12.83
C PRO A 106 -11.55 10.57 13.27
N GLU A 107 -12.28 9.55 13.74
CA GLU A 107 -11.72 8.27 14.19
C GLU A 107 -11.14 7.48 13.01
N GLU A 108 -11.82 7.49 11.85
CA GLU A 108 -11.33 6.82 10.64
C GLU A 108 -10.06 7.49 10.11
N VAL A 109 -10.02 8.83 10.10
CA VAL A 109 -8.82 9.59 9.71
C VAL A 109 -7.67 9.27 10.66
N ARG A 110 -7.95 9.23 11.96
CA ARG A 110 -6.96 8.88 12.99
C ARG A 110 -6.43 7.46 12.80
N ALA A 111 -7.28 6.48 12.46
CA ALA A 111 -6.85 5.11 12.20
C ALA A 111 -5.86 5.04 11.02
N VAL A 112 -6.16 5.70 9.90
CA VAL A 112 -5.26 5.77 8.73
C VAL A 112 -3.94 6.45 9.09
N LEU A 113 -3.99 7.58 9.80
CA LEU A 113 -2.78 8.30 10.25
C LEU A 113 -1.94 7.49 11.24
N ASN A 114 -2.58 6.71 12.12
CA ASN A 114 -1.87 5.80 13.03
C ASN A 114 -1.13 4.70 12.28
N ILE A 115 -1.72 4.16 11.21
CA ILE A 115 -1.08 3.16 10.36
C ILE A 115 0.11 3.77 9.61
N LEU A 116 -0.08 4.96 9.02
CA LEU A 116 1.02 5.68 8.37
C LEU A 116 2.15 5.99 9.37
N ARG A 117 1.82 6.41 10.59
CA ARG A 117 2.79 6.63 11.66
C ARG A 117 3.58 5.36 11.99
N LYS A 118 2.90 4.23 12.19
CA LYS A 118 3.54 2.93 12.46
C LYS A 118 4.49 2.55 11.32
N TYR A 119 4.05 2.72 10.07
CA TYR A 119 4.85 2.46 8.88
C TYR A 119 6.11 3.35 8.84
N LEU A 120 5.96 4.67 8.96
CA LEU A 120 7.08 5.61 8.93
C LEU A 120 8.08 5.35 10.05
N ARG A 121 7.60 5.09 11.27
CA ARG A 121 8.47 4.75 12.40
C ARG A 121 9.30 3.50 12.09
N ARG A 122 8.65 2.45 11.59
CA ARG A 122 9.34 1.21 11.21
C ARG A 122 10.35 1.44 10.09
N GLU A 123 10.02 2.23 9.06
CA GLU A 123 10.99 2.54 8.00
C GLU A 123 12.15 3.40 8.48
N LEU A 124 11.95 4.27 9.47
CA LEU A 124 13.04 5.04 10.08
C LEU A 124 13.91 4.19 11.02
N GLU A 125 13.33 3.22 11.72
CA GLU A 125 14.06 2.32 12.62
C GLU A 125 14.77 1.19 11.86
N GLU A 126 14.04 0.48 11.00
CA GLU A 126 14.51 -0.71 10.29
C GLU A 126 15.15 -0.37 8.96
N GLY A 127 14.71 0.68 8.24
CA GLY A 127 15.37 1.13 7.00
C GLY A 127 15.23 0.20 5.79
N GLU A 128 14.09 -0.49 5.59
CA GLU A 128 13.91 -1.37 4.42
C GLU A 128 13.96 -0.59 3.10
N LEU A 129 13.33 0.59 3.03
CA LEU A 129 13.42 1.46 1.86
C LEU A 129 14.87 1.91 1.58
N VAL A 130 15.64 2.20 2.62
CA VAL A 130 17.06 2.58 2.50
C VAL A 130 17.89 1.40 1.98
N ARG A 131 17.71 0.20 2.56
CA ARG A 131 18.37 -1.03 2.08
C ARG A 131 18.08 -1.30 0.61
N ARG A 132 16.84 -1.04 0.18
CA ARG A 132 16.41 -1.21 -1.22
C ARG A 132 16.75 -0.04 -2.13
N ARG A 133 17.41 1.01 -1.63
CA ARG A 133 17.77 2.25 -2.35
C ARG A 133 16.54 2.90 -3.01
N VAL A 134 15.45 3.01 -2.26
CA VAL A 134 14.21 3.64 -2.70
C VAL A 134 14.20 5.10 -2.26
N ARG A 135 14.10 6.02 -3.22
CA ARG A 135 13.87 7.44 -2.97
C ARG A 135 12.40 7.67 -2.64
N VAL A 136 12.12 8.24 -1.46
CA VAL A 136 10.77 8.60 -1.05
C VAL A 136 10.48 10.05 -1.43
N LYS A 137 9.26 10.31 -1.90
CA LYS A 137 8.73 11.66 -2.07
C LYS A 137 7.30 11.74 -1.56
N THR A 138 7.00 12.73 -0.75
CA THR A 138 5.65 13.03 -0.28
C THR A 138 5.01 14.02 -1.23
N LEU A 139 3.75 13.75 -1.59
CA LEU A 139 2.90 14.62 -2.40
C LEU A 139 1.71 15.05 -1.54
N GLY A 140 1.35 16.34 -1.58
CA GLY A 140 0.25 16.91 -0.81
C GLY A 140 0.65 17.86 0.32
N ILE A 141 -0.35 18.22 1.13
CA ILE A 141 -0.29 19.39 2.01
C ILE A 141 0.09 18.98 3.44
N LEU A 142 1.39 18.90 3.70
CA LEU A 142 1.96 18.41 4.98
C LEU A 142 1.46 19.17 6.23
N HIS A 143 1.14 20.46 6.13
CA HIS A 143 0.68 21.25 7.29
C HIS A 143 -0.74 20.88 7.76
N LEU A 144 -1.49 20.08 6.98
CA LEU A 144 -2.78 19.51 7.38
C LEU A 144 -2.63 18.21 8.18
N LEU A 145 -1.41 17.70 8.35
CA LEU A 145 -1.12 16.47 9.07
C LEU A 145 -0.67 16.76 10.51
N PRO A 146 -0.82 15.78 11.42
CA PRO A 146 -0.18 15.84 12.73
C PRO A 146 1.33 16.12 12.61
N PRO A 147 1.91 16.99 13.45
CA PRO A 147 3.31 17.41 13.33
C PRO A 147 4.31 16.25 13.32
N ASP A 148 4.04 15.21 14.10
CA ASP A 148 4.86 14.01 14.19
C ASP A 148 4.87 13.21 12.88
N VAL A 149 3.73 13.08 12.20
CA VAL A 149 3.63 12.42 10.89
C VAL A 149 4.34 13.25 9.82
N ALA A 150 4.13 14.57 9.82
CA ALA A 150 4.77 15.48 8.88
C ALA A 150 6.31 15.48 9.03
N SER A 151 6.81 15.48 10.26
CA SER A 151 8.24 15.39 10.55
C SER A 151 8.84 14.07 10.08
N ALA A 152 8.18 12.94 10.37
CA ALA A 152 8.65 11.63 9.95
C ALA A 152 8.69 11.46 8.42
N LEU A 153 7.73 12.04 7.69
CA LEU A 153 7.74 12.09 6.22
C LEU A 153 8.94 12.89 5.69
N ARG A 154 9.20 14.08 6.26
CA ARG A 154 10.36 14.92 5.87
C ARG A 154 11.69 14.23 6.15
N GLU A 155 11.81 13.60 7.32
CA GLU A 155 13.00 12.84 7.69
C GLU A 155 13.25 11.68 6.72
N LEU A 156 12.20 10.94 6.36
CA LEU A 156 12.32 9.83 5.42
C LEU A 156 12.69 10.30 3.99
N GLU A 157 12.11 11.42 3.52
CA GLU A 157 12.54 12.05 2.26
C GLU A 157 14.03 12.41 2.29
N GLU A 158 14.47 13.06 3.36
CA GLU A 158 15.85 13.52 3.51
C GLU A 158 16.84 12.35 3.53
N ARG A 159 16.53 11.28 4.28
CA ARG A 159 17.36 10.05 4.34
C ARG A 159 17.48 9.33 3.01
N THR A 160 16.51 9.50 2.11
CA THR A 160 16.43 8.77 0.84
C THR A 160 16.69 9.63 -0.39
N LYS A 161 16.95 10.94 -0.21
CA LYS A 161 17.08 11.93 -1.31
C LYS A 161 18.15 11.59 -2.35
N GLY A 162 19.21 10.88 -1.93
CA GLY A 162 20.35 10.54 -2.76
C GLY A 162 20.13 9.33 -3.69
N PHE A 163 19.03 8.59 -3.52
CA PHE A 163 18.72 7.44 -4.36
C PHE A 163 18.06 7.87 -5.69
N SER A 164 18.26 7.09 -6.74
CA SER A 164 17.71 7.34 -8.08
C SER A 164 17.27 6.07 -8.81
N GLU A 165 17.45 4.91 -8.19
CA GLU A 165 17.19 3.60 -8.76
C GLU A 165 15.69 3.25 -8.70
N ARG A 166 15.04 3.65 -7.61
CA ARG A 166 13.62 3.37 -7.32
C ARG A 166 12.98 4.56 -6.62
N TYR A 167 11.68 4.72 -6.81
CA TYR A 167 10.90 5.83 -6.30
C TYR A 167 9.61 5.35 -5.64
N LEU A 168 9.34 5.87 -4.45
CA LEU A 168 8.06 5.71 -3.77
C LEU A 168 7.47 7.10 -3.51
N ASN A 169 6.37 7.41 -4.21
CA ASN A 169 5.61 8.62 -3.96
C ASN A 169 4.46 8.32 -2.99
N ILE A 170 4.36 9.08 -1.90
CA ILE A 170 3.32 8.96 -0.90
C ILE A 170 2.41 10.18 -1.00
N ALA A 171 1.24 10.02 -1.61
CA ALA A 171 0.24 11.07 -1.70
C ALA A 171 -0.64 11.06 -0.44
N VAL A 172 -0.47 12.08 0.41
CA VAL A 172 -1.11 12.19 1.72
C VAL A 172 -1.49 13.65 1.99
N ALA A 173 -2.70 13.86 2.52
CA ALA A 173 -3.36 15.18 2.45
C ALA A 173 -3.31 15.75 1.02
N TYR A 174 -3.47 14.87 0.03
CA TYR A 174 -3.29 15.19 -1.38
C TYR A 174 -4.62 15.64 -2.00
N GLY A 175 -4.58 16.67 -2.86
CA GLY A 175 -5.71 17.09 -3.65
C GLY A 175 -5.26 17.34 -5.08
N GLY A 176 -5.64 16.48 -6.03
CA GLY A 176 -5.15 16.58 -7.41
C GLY A 176 -5.47 17.92 -8.09
N ARG A 177 -6.62 18.53 -7.76
CA ARG A 177 -6.96 19.89 -8.23
C ARG A 177 -6.14 20.99 -7.54
N ALA A 178 -5.76 20.81 -6.28
CA ALA A 178 -4.95 21.78 -5.57
C ALA A 178 -3.51 21.79 -6.12
N GLU A 179 -2.93 20.62 -6.41
CA GLU A 179 -1.59 20.56 -7.01
C GLU A 179 -1.52 21.11 -8.44
N ILE A 180 -2.56 20.95 -9.26
CA ILE A 180 -2.58 21.56 -10.61
C ILE A 180 -2.59 23.10 -10.54
N VAL A 181 -3.13 23.68 -9.47
CA VAL A 181 -3.20 25.14 -9.27
C VAL A 181 -1.92 25.69 -8.61
N GLU A 182 -1.22 24.87 -7.83
CA GLU A 182 0.04 25.23 -7.18
C GLU A 182 1.29 25.00 -8.05
N ALA A 183 1.13 24.31 -9.20
CA ALA A 183 2.19 24.03 -10.18
C ALA A 183 2.39 25.18 -11.19
#